data_AF-A0A7W4PF39-F1
#
_entry.id   AF-A0A7W4PF39-F1
#
_cell.length_a   1.000
_cell.length_b   1.000
_cell.length_c   1.000
_cell.angle_alpha   90.00
_cell.angle_beta   90.00
_cell.angle_gamma   90.00
#
_symmetry.space_group_name_H-M   'P 1'
#
loop_
_entity.id
_entity.type
_entity.pdbx_description
1 polymer ?
#
loop_
_entity_poly.entity_id
_entity_poly.type
_entity_poly.pdbx_seq_one_letter_code
_entity_poly.pdbx_strand_id
1 'polypeptide(L)'
;MLGDRLAGRAISGAPYRQHRLADAFALIGWGVCQAERRSGIARGRITRWLKGDPADRAFLDWIGQLAALHGRLASPLSPAVTTDSNRPPLGPYEITLARLTIGWSERQLAERSGEHRTTLRRLAAGGMTGDRKIGRWLELLADGHRTWPRPHPDQLEDYPVATDQPNRCL
;
A
#
# COMPACT_ATOMS: atom_id res chain seq x y z
N MET A 1 -32.75 25.63 -26.26
CA MET A 1 -32.72 24.80 -25.03
C MET A 1 -31.26 24.47 -24.75
N LEU A 2 -30.64 25.19 -23.80
CA LEU A 2 -30.04 24.63 -22.57
C LEU A 2 -29.07 23.47 -22.87
N GLY A 3 -27.75 23.67 -22.90
CA GLY A 3 -26.91 24.04 -21.76
C GLY A 3 -26.20 22.76 -21.30
N ASP A 4 -24.95 22.53 -21.72
CA ASP A 4 -23.71 22.87 -20.99
C ASP A 4 -23.48 22.03 -19.72
N ARG A 5 -22.26 21.49 -19.61
CA ARG A 5 -21.59 20.93 -18.40
C ARG A 5 -22.11 19.64 -17.75
N LEU A 6 -21.40 18.55 -18.03
CA LEU A 6 -20.90 17.62 -16.99
C LEU A 6 -19.40 17.33 -17.18
N ALA A 7 -18.62 18.41 -17.31
CA ALA A 7 -17.30 18.43 -16.69
C ALA A 7 -17.54 18.78 -15.20
N GLY A 8 -17.36 17.80 -14.32
CA GLY A 8 -17.51 17.98 -12.87
C GLY A 8 -17.32 16.62 -12.20
N ARG A 9 -16.26 16.37 -11.44
CA ARG A 9 -15.73 17.25 -10.40
C ARG A 9 -14.24 16.98 -10.23
N ALA A 10 -13.40 17.87 -10.77
CA ALA A 10 -12.11 18.09 -10.17
C ALA A 10 -12.37 18.49 -8.71
N ILE A 11 -12.03 17.60 -7.77
CA ILE A 11 -12.03 17.94 -6.34
C ILE A 11 -10.91 18.99 -6.19
N SER A 12 -11.27 20.26 -6.28
CA SER A 12 -10.36 21.38 -6.09
C SER A 12 -10.23 21.67 -4.60
N GLY A 13 -8.99 21.78 -4.12
CA GLY A 13 -8.64 22.76 -3.08
C GLY A 13 -8.92 22.46 -1.61
N ALA A 14 -8.73 21.24 -1.13
CA ALA A 14 -8.49 21.04 0.31
C ALA A 14 -6.97 20.84 0.54
N PRO A 15 -6.27 21.64 1.36
CA PRO A 15 -4.92 21.31 1.76
C PRO A 15 -4.98 19.93 2.44
N TYR A 16 -4.37 18.93 1.81
CA TYR A 16 -4.34 17.58 2.38
C TYR A 16 -3.58 17.63 3.69
N ARG A 17 -4.31 17.48 4.80
CA ARG A 17 -3.74 17.58 6.14
C ARG A 17 -2.72 16.47 6.35
N GLN A 18 -1.52 16.85 6.78
CA GLN A 18 -0.40 16.01 7.24
C GLN A 18 -0.83 14.72 7.96
N HIS A 19 -1.84 14.81 8.84
CA HIS A 19 -2.42 13.66 9.55
C HIS A 19 -2.86 12.53 8.62
N ARG A 20 -3.52 12.84 7.49
CA ARG A 20 -4.00 11.81 6.56
C ARG A 20 -2.89 11.00 5.90
N LEU A 21 -1.71 11.60 5.68
CA LEU A 21 -0.59 10.89 5.07
C LEU A 21 0.11 9.97 6.08
N ALA A 22 0.33 10.46 7.31
CA ALA A 22 0.87 9.66 8.40
C ALA A 22 -0.06 8.47 8.73
N ASP A 23 -1.37 8.72 8.80
CA ASP A 23 -2.38 7.69 9.04
C ASP A 23 -2.40 6.65 7.91
N ALA A 24 -2.31 7.08 6.65
CA ALA A 24 -2.22 6.18 5.51
C ALA A 24 -0.97 5.27 5.59
N PHE A 25 0.18 5.83 5.94
CA PHE A 25 1.42 5.07 6.11
C PHE A 25 1.31 4.06 7.26
N ALA A 26 0.75 4.48 8.41
CA ALA A 26 0.52 3.59 9.54
C ALA A 26 -0.44 2.44 9.16
N LEU A 27 -1.53 2.76 8.47
CA LEU A 27 -2.53 1.78 8.04
C LEU A 27 -1.94 0.74 7.09
N ILE A 28 -1.13 1.18 6.12
CA ILE A 28 -0.44 0.30 5.16
C ILE A 28 0.72 -0.44 5.84
N GLY A 29 1.32 0.11 6.89
CA GLY A 29 2.50 -0.42 7.56
C GLY A 29 3.81 -0.03 6.86
N TRP A 30 3.85 1.17 6.28
CA TRP A 30 5.04 1.69 5.60
C TRP A 30 5.69 2.80 6.40
N GLY A 31 7.03 2.85 6.34
CA GLY A 31 7.80 4.05 6.66
C GLY A 31 8.19 4.82 5.40
N VAL A 32 8.84 5.97 5.56
CA VAL A 32 9.27 6.84 4.46
C VAL A 32 10.13 6.10 3.42
N CYS A 33 11.08 5.26 3.86
CA CYS A 33 11.93 4.49 2.95
C CYS A 33 11.13 3.50 2.08
N GLN A 34 10.09 2.90 2.65
CA GLN A 34 9.23 1.99 1.91
C GLN A 34 8.36 2.75 0.91
N ALA A 35 7.82 3.91 1.32
CA ALA A 35 7.07 4.79 0.44
C ALA A 35 7.93 5.28 -0.74
N GLU A 36 9.20 5.65 -0.52
CA GLU A 36 10.14 6.02 -1.58
C GLU A 36 10.33 4.88 -2.58
N ARG A 37 10.67 3.68 -2.09
CA ARG A 37 10.88 2.51 -2.97
C ARG A 37 9.65 2.17 -3.82
N ARG A 38 8.45 2.42 -3.29
CA ARG A 38 7.18 2.04 -3.94
C ARG A 38 6.65 3.11 -4.86
N SER A 39 6.78 4.38 -4.48
CA SER A 39 6.33 5.50 -5.29
C SER A 39 7.36 5.95 -6.32
N GLY A 40 8.65 5.70 -6.08
CA GLY A 40 9.75 6.32 -6.83
C GLY A 40 10.02 7.77 -6.43
N ILE A 41 9.30 8.31 -5.44
CA ILE A 41 9.43 9.70 -5.00
C ILE A 41 10.51 9.79 -3.93
N ALA A 42 11.43 10.73 -4.08
CA ALA A 42 12.54 10.92 -3.17
C ALA A 42 12.08 11.09 -1.72
N ARG A 43 12.74 10.38 -0.79
CA ARG A 43 12.44 10.43 0.66
C ARG A 43 12.36 11.84 1.23
N GLY A 44 13.18 12.77 0.72
CA GLY A 44 13.21 14.17 1.17
C GLY A 44 11.90 14.89 0.85
N ARG A 45 11.31 14.63 -0.32
CA ARG A 45 10.01 15.17 -0.73
C ARG A 45 8.89 14.61 0.15
N ILE A 46 8.87 13.30 0.37
CA ILE A 46 7.91 12.63 1.26
C ILE A 46 8.02 13.15 2.70
N THR A 47 9.24 13.35 3.20
CA THR A 47 9.48 13.86 4.55
C THR A 47 8.97 15.30 4.70
N ARG A 48 9.15 16.14 3.67
CA ARG A 48 8.60 17.51 3.67
C ARG A 48 7.07 17.50 3.71
N TRP A 49 6.43 16.63 2.94
CA TRP A 49 4.97 16.46 3.01
C TRP A 49 4.47 16.03 4.39
N LEU A 50 5.19 15.10 5.03
CA LEU A 50 4.93 14.72 6.41
C LEU A 50 5.23 15.82 7.43
N LYS A 51 5.91 16.91 7.05
CA LYS A 51 6.17 18.09 7.88
C LYS A 51 5.21 19.26 7.59
N GLY A 52 4.32 19.12 6.60
CA GLY A 52 3.29 20.11 6.29
C GLY A 52 3.41 20.78 4.92
N ASP A 53 4.45 20.49 4.13
CA ASP A 53 4.49 20.93 2.73
C ASP A 53 3.32 20.30 1.95
N PRO A 54 2.73 21.01 0.98
CA PRO A 54 1.70 20.45 0.12
C PRO A 54 2.25 19.23 -0.64
N ALA A 55 1.51 18.12 -0.56
CA ALA A 55 1.84 16.89 -1.27
C ALA A 55 1.21 16.84 -2.66
N ASP A 56 1.88 16.15 -3.59
CA ASP A 56 1.34 15.97 -4.93
C ASP A 56 0.01 15.22 -4.88
N ARG A 57 -0.97 15.74 -5.62
CA ARG A 57 -2.30 15.14 -5.67
C ARG A 57 -2.28 13.69 -6.17
N ALA A 58 -1.51 13.40 -7.23
CA ALA A 58 -1.42 12.04 -7.76
C ALA A 58 -0.85 11.05 -6.72
N PHE A 59 0.13 11.48 -5.92
CA PHE A 59 0.66 10.68 -4.83
C PHE A 59 -0.39 10.46 -3.72
N LEU A 60 -1.12 11.51 -3.36
CA LEU A 60 -2.18 11.45 -2.35
C LEU A 60 -3.34 10.55 -2.77
N ASP A 61 -3.76 10.62 -4.03
CA ASP A 61 -4.82 9.78 -4.59
C ASP A 61 -4.37 8.31 -4.63
N TRP A 62 -3.11 8.05 -5.01
CA TRP A 62 -2.54 6.71 -5.00
C TRP A 62 -2.43 6.11 -3.58
N ILE A 63 -1.82 6.83 -2.63
CA ILE A 63 -1.67 6.34 -1.26
C ILE A 63 -3.03 6.23 -0.55
N GLY A 64 -3.99 7.08 -0.90
CA GLY A 64 -5.36 7.02 -0.40
C GLY A 64 -6.08 5.74 -0.85
N GLN A 65 -5.91 5.32 -2.12
CA GLN A 65 -6.47 4.07 -2.62
C GLN A 65 -5.86 2.85 -1.92
N LEU A 66 -4.54 2.84 -1.72
CA LEU A 66 -3.87 1.78 -0.97
C LEU A 66 -4.31 1.76 0.50
N ALA A 67 -4.44 2.92 1.15
CA ALA A 67 -4.93 3.01 2.52
C ALA A 67 -6.37 2.49 2.63
N ALA A 68 -7.26 2.85 1.72
CA ALA A 68 -8.63 2.34 1.70
C ALA A 68 -8.69 0.82 1.51
N LEU A 69 -7.83 0.26 0.65
CA LEU A 69 -7.68 -1.19 0.50
C LEU A 69 -7.27 -1.84 1.84
N HIS A 70 -6.22 -1.33 2.48
CA HIS A 70 -5.73 -1.87 3.76
C HIS A 70 -6.73 -1.71 4.89
N GLY A 71 -7.53 -0.65 4.90
CA GLY A 71 -8.63 -0.49 5.85
C GLY A 71 -9.74 -1.53 5.66
N ARG A 72 -10.11 -1.80 4.40
CA ARG A 72 -11.13 -2.82 4.07
C ARG A 72 -10.64 -4.25 4.33
N LEU A 73 -9.33 -4.48 4.17
CA LEU A 73 -8.65 -5.75 4.37
C LEU A 73 -7.71 -5.65 5.59
N ALA A 74 -8.20 -5.11 6.71
CA ALA A 74 -7.36 -4.85 7.88
C ALA A 74 -6.81 -6.13 8.52
N SER A 75 -7.54 -7.24 8.44
CA SER A 75 -7.09 -8.55 8.93
C SER A 75 -7.59 -9.69 8.04
N PRO A 76 -7.04 -10.90 8.20
CA PRO A 76 -7.56 -12.10 7.54
C PRO A 76 -9.04 -12.41 7.82
N LEU A 77 -9.57 -11.86 8.93
CA LEU A 77 -10.95 -12.07 9.36
C LEU A 77 -11.90 -10.98 8.86
N SER A 78 -11.40 -9.98 8.12
CA SER A 78 -12.24 -8.94 7.55
C SER A 78 -13.33 -9.54 6.64
N PRO A 79 -14.59 -9.05 6.68
CA PRO A 79 -15.69 -9.60 5.88
C PRO A 79 -15.43 -9.59 4.36
N ALA A 80 -14.57 -8.68 3.89
CA ALA A 80 -14.18 -8.60 2.49
C ALA A 80 -13.25 -9.73 2.04
N VAL A 81 -12.72 -10.55 2.96
CA VAL A 81 -11.89 -11.72 2.64
C VAL A 81 -12.78 -12.93 2.40
N THR A 82 -13.15 -13.16 1.15
CA THR A 82 -13.96 -14.31 0.75
C THR A 82 -13.07 -15.45 0.26
N THR A 83 -13.25 -16.64 0.83
CA THR A 83 -12.48 -17.86 0.48
C THR A 83 -12.99 -18.59 -0.77
N ASP A 84 -14.10 -18.13 -1.35
CA ASP A 84 -14.78 -18.75 -2.50
C ASP A 84 -14.11 -18.41 -3.83
N SER A 85 -12.79 -18.62 -3.88
CA SER A 85 -11.96 -18.42 -5.06
C SER A 85 -11.55 -19.77 -5.63
N ASN A 86 -11.63 -19.90 -6.96
CA ASN A 86 -11.13 -21.07 -7.68
C ASN A 86 -9.59 -21.16 -7.74
N ARG A 87 -8.86 -20.18 -7.19
CA ARG A 87 -7.40 -20.24 -7.11
C ARG A 87 -6.96 -21.19 -5.98
N PRO A 88 -5.88 -21.96 -6.18
CA PRO A 88 -5.33 -22.82 -5.13
C PRO A 88 -4.86 -21.98 -3.94
N PRO A 89 -4.83 -22.56 -2.72
CA PRO A 89 -4.24 -21.91 -1.56
C PRO A 89 -2.80 -21.47 -1.85
N LEU A 90 -2.41 -20.30 -1.35
CA LEU A 90 -1.04 -19.81 -1.53
C LEU A 90 -0.05 -20.77 -0.86
N GLY A 91 0.96 -21.19 -1.62
CA GLY A 91 2.10 -21.90 -1.10
C GLY A 91 3.12 -20.96 -0.46
N PRO A 92 4.22 -21.52 0.07
CA PRO A 92 5.33 -20.77 0.66
C PRO A 92 5.89 -19.63 -0.19
N TYR A 93 6.09 -19.94 -1.47
CA TYR A 93 6.69 -19.03 -2.42
C TYR A 93 5.74 -17.87 -2.71
N GLU A 94 4.46 -18.16 -2.90
CA GLU A 94 3.43 -17.16 -3.17
C GLU A 94 3.17 -16.26 -1.96
N ILE A 95 3.21 -16.80 -0.74
CA ILE A 95 3.14 -15.99 0.49
C ILE A 95 4.32 -15.00 0.55
N THR A 96 5.52 -15.47 0.21
CA THR A 96 6.73 -14.64 0.17
C THR A 96 6.58 -13.54 -0.89
N LEU A 97 6.15 -13.89 -2.09
CA LEU A 97 5.94 -12.95 -3.19
C LEU A 97 4.85 -11.91 -2.86
N ALA A 98 3.74 -12.33 -2.27
CA ALA A 98 2.65 -11.44 -1.86
C ALA A 98 3.14 -10.41 -0.85
N ARG A 99 3.89 -10.83 0.17
CA ARG A 99 4.49 -9.90 1.15
C ARG A 99 5.51 -8.96 0.55
N LEU A 100 6.35 -9.45 -0.35
CA LEU A 100 7.28 -8.60 -1.08
C LEU A 100 6.53 -7.63 -1.99
N THR A 101 5.37 -7.98 -2.53
CA THR A 101 4.52 -7.07 -3.30
C THR A 101 3.96 -5.96 -2.40
N ILE A 102 3.39 -6.33 -1.25
CA ILE A 102 2.79 -5.40 -0.27
C ILE A 102 3.85 -4.54 0.44
N GLY A 103 5.08 -5.04 0.54
CA GLY A 103 6.16 -4.36 1.26
C GLY A 103 6.20 -4.65 2.76
N TRP A 104 5.82 -5.86 3.16
CA TRP A 104 5.83 -6.29 4.56
C TRP A 104 6.96 -7.27 4.89
N SER A 105 7.60 -7.04 6.03
CA SER A 105 8.49 -8.00 6.69
C SER A 105 7.72 -9.20 7.27
N GLU A 106 8.45 -10.24 7.71
CA GLU A 106 7.82 -11.40 8.39
C GLU A 106 7.13 -11.00 9.66
N ARG A 107 7.76 -10.07 10.37
CA ARG A 107 7.26 -9.53 11.63
C ARG A 107 5.93 -8.82 11.41
N GLN A 108 5.84 -7.95 10.41
CA GLN A 108 4.61 -7.23 10.11
C GLN A 108 3.48 -8.15 9.67
N LEU A 109 3.79 -9.21 8.91
CA LEU A 109 2.78 -10.22 8.60
C LEU A 109 2.23 -10.86 9.87
N ALA A 110 3.11 -11.34 10.75
CA ALA A 110 2.73 -11.99 12.00
C ALA A 110 1.85 -11.09 12.87
N GLU A 111 2.28 -9.84 13.07
CA GLU A 111 1.55 -8.86 13.86
C GLU A 111 0.15 -8.59 13.29
N ARG A 112 0.02 -8.49 11.97
CA ARG A 112 -1.25 -8.14 11.31
C ARG A 112 -2.19 -9.32 11.12
N SER A 113 -1.65 -10.52 10.92
CA SER A 113 -2.47 -11.73 10.86
C SER A 113 -2.88 -12.22 12.25
N GLY A 114 -2.24 -11.74 13.33
CA GLY A 114 -2.40 -12.28 14.68
C GLY A 114 -1.76 -13.66 14.86
N GLU A 115 -0.86 -14.05 13.94
CA GLU A 115 -0.21 -15.36 13.96
C GLU A 115 1.17 -15.30 14.58
N HIS A 116 1.60 -16.41 15.17
CA HIS A 116 2.98 -16.53 15.61
C HIS A 116 3.93 -16.71 14.41
N ARG A 117 5.14 -16.12 14.47
CA ARG A 117 6.13 -16.22 13.38
C ARG A 117 6.49 -17.66 13.01
N THR A 118 6.48 -18.56 13.99
CA THR A 118 6.73 -19.99 13.78
C THR A 118 5.59 -20.67 13.01
N THR A 119 4.34 -20.27 13.26
CA THR A 119 3.17 -20.72 12.49
C THR A 119 3.33 -20.33 11.03
N LEU A 120 3.64 -19.06 10.76
CA LEU A 120 3.87 -18.56 9.40
C LEU A 120 5.02 -19.30 8.69
N ARG A 121 6.10 -19.63 9.39
CA ARG A 121 7.21 -20.41 8.83
C ARG A 121 6.82 -21.85 8.51
N ARG A 122 5.97 -22.49 9.30
CA ARG A 122 5.46 -23.84 9.03
C ARG A 122 4.46 -23.86 7.87
N LEU A 123 3.59 -22.83 7.78
CA LEU A 123 2.74 -22.62 6.61
C LEU A 123 3.59 -22.42 5.35
N ALA A 124 4.65 -21.62 5.45
CA ALA A 124 5.66 -21.44 4.41
C ALA A 124 6.64 -22.63 4.25
N ALA A 125 6.48 -23.74 4.95
CA ALA A 125 7.25 -24.96 4.71
C ALA A 125 6.37 -26.08 4.11
N GLY A 126 5.12 -25.78 3.73
CA GLY A 126 4.16 -26.75 3.21
C GLY A 126 3.60 -27.70 4.28
N GLY A 127 3.87 -27.45 5.56
CA GLY A 127 3.53 -28.36 6.67
C GLY A 127 2.09 -28.24 7.20
N MET A 128 1.34 -27.23 6.77
CA MET A 128 -0.08 -27.08 7.04
C MET A 128 -0.71 -26.49 5.79
N THR A 129 -1.83 -27.07 5.34
CA THR A 129 -2.72 -26.42 4.38
C THR A 129 -3.00 -25.03 4.93
N GLY A 130 -2.33 -24.01 4.36
CA GLY A 130 -2.32 -22.65 4.89
C GLY A 130 -3.74 -22.23 5.19
N ASP A 131 -3.99 -21.60 6.35
CA ASP A 131 -5.31 -21.05 6.66
C ASP A 131 -5.77 -20.28 5.43
N ARG A 132 -6.80 -20.82 4.75
CA ARG A 132 -7.24 -20.34 3.44
C ARG A 132 -7.57 -18.86 3.51
N LYS A 133 -7.99 -18.37 4.68
CA LYS A 133 -8.24 -16.94 4.91
C LYS A 133 -6.97 -16.10 4.88
N ILE A 134 -5.88 -16.51 5.51
CA ILE A 134 -4.61 -15.75 5.48
C ILE A 134 -4.06 -15.69 4.07
N GLY A 135 -4.01 -16.84 3.38
CA GLY A 135 -3.58 -16.90 1.99
C GLY A 135 -4.41 -15.98 1.11
N ARG A 136 -5.74 -16.06 1.23
CA ARG A 136 -6.66 -15.23 0.46
C ARG A 136 -6.54 -13.75 0.77
N TRP A 137 -6.38 -13.39 2.03
CA TRP A 137 -6.17 -12.01 2.46
C TRP A 137 -4.90 -11.41 1.83
N LEU A 138 -3.79 -12.16 1.86
CA LEU A 138 -2.53 -11.74 1.23
C LEU A 138 -2.65 -11.60 -0.29
N GLU A 139 -3.38 -12.51 -0.91
CA GLU A 139 -3.66 -12.46 -2.34
C GLU A 139 -4.44 -11.19 -2.72
N LEU A 140 -5.53 -10.90 -2.01
CA LEU A 140 -6.36 -9.71 -2.25
C LEU A 140 -5.58 -8.41 -2.03
N LEU A 141 -4.74 -8.36 -0.99
CA LEU A 141 -3.85 -7.23 -0.77
C LEU A 141 -2.83 -7.10 -1.91
N ALA A 142 -2.13 -8.18 -2.27
CA ALA A 142 -1.13 -8.15 -3.33
C ALA A 142 -1.73 -7.77 -4.69
N ASP A 143 -2.92 -8.28 -5.03
CA ASP A 143 -3.64 -7.91 -6.24
C ASP A 143 -4.06 -6.43 -6.24
N GLY A 144 -4.48 -5.91 -5.09
CA GLY A 144 -4.70 -4.46 -4.93
C GLY A 144 -3.43 -3.65 -5.19
N HIS A 145 -2.29 -4.01 -4.59
CA HIS A 145 -1.00 -3.33 -4.85
C HIS A 145 -0.58 -3.38 -6.33
N ARG A 146 -0.95 -4.44 -7.06
CA ARG A 146 -0.72 -4.52 -8.52
C ARG A 146 -1.69 -3.67 -9.33
N THR A 147 -2.93 -3.55 -8.87
CA THR A 147 -4.00 -2.77 -9.51
C THR A 147 -3.73 -1.26 -9.41
N TRP A 148 -3.09 -0.81 -8.33
CA TRP A 148 -2.68 0.58 -8.12
C TRP A 148 -1.16 0.71 -8.21
N PRO A 149 -0.57 0.64 -9.43
CA PRO A 149 0.86 0.81 -9.61
C PRO A 149 1.29 2.22 -9.20
N ARG A 150 2.60 2.39 -9.03
CA ARG A 150 3.19 3.68 -8.63
C ARG A 150 2.72 4.83 -9.53
N PRO A 151 2.57 6.06 -8.99
CA PRO A 151 2.27 7.24 -9.79
C PRO A 151 3.29 7.40 -10.93
N HIS A 152 2.82 7.77 -12.13
CA HIS A 152 3.72 8.04 -13.24
C HIS A 152 4.47 9.37 -12.99
N PRO A 153 5.76 9.48 -13.35
CA PRO A 153 6.51 10.74 -13.19
C PRO A 153 5.79 11.95 -13.78
N ASP A 154 5.20 11.81 -14.96
CA ASP A 154 4.46 12.86 -15.66
C ASP A 154 3.17 13.32 -14.95
N GLN A 155 2.74 12.62 -13.90
CA GLN A 155 1.57 12.97 -13.07
C GLN A 155 1.98 13.69 -11.77
N LEU A 156 3.27 13.75 -11.48
CA LEU A 156 3.80 14.46 -10.34
C LEU A 156 4.05 15.90 -10.78
N GLU A 157 3.51 16.87 -10.05
CA GLU A 157 3.74 18.28 -10.35
C GLU A 157 5.25 18.56 -10.26
N ASP A 158 5.79 19.26 -11.26
CA ASP A 158 7.19 19.65 -11.33
C ASP A 158 7.49 20.64 -10.19
N TYR A 159 7.94 20.10 -9.06
CA TYR A 159 8.63 20.88 -8.05
C TYR A 159 10.12 20.90 -8.40
N PRO A 160 10.78 22.07 -8.43
CA PRO A 160 12.20 22.13 -8.71
C PRO A 160 12.95 21.28 -7.67
N VAL A 161 13.57 20.21 -8.17
CA VAL A 161 14.41 19.31 -7.38
C VAL A 161 15.68 20.10 -7.06
N ALA A 162 15.79 20.62 -5.84
CA ALA A 162 17.10 20.85 -5.28
C ALA A 162 17.79 19.48 -5.26
N THR A 163 18.79 19.32 -6.12
CA THR A 163 19.61 18.12 -6.27
C THR A 163 20.18 17.71 -4.92
N ASP A 164 19.52 16.77 -4.25
CA ASP A 164 20.09 16.08 -3.09
C ASP A 164 20.15 14.59 -3.43
N GLN A 165 21.38 14.06 -3.40
CA GLN A 165 21.72 12.73 -3.90
C GLN A 165 20.96 11.63 -3.13
N PRO A 166 20.64 10.49 -3.78
CA PRO A 166 20.01 9.37 -3.11
C PRO A 166 21.01 8.71 -2.15
N ASN A 167 20.94 9.09 -0.88
CA ASN A 167 21.53 8.33 0.20
C ASN A 167 20.87 6.95 0.26
N ARG A 168 21.56 5.95 -0.30
CA ARG A 168 21.13 4.54 -0.34
C ARG A 168 21.00 4.00 1.08
N CYS A 169 19.78 3.63 1.48
CA CYS A 169 19.57 2.82 2.67
C CYS A 169 19.90 1.36 2.34
N LEU A 170 21.03 0.87 2.90
CA LEU A 170 21.38 -0.54 3.02
C LEU A 170 20.34 -1.29 3.87
#